data_AF-A0A8J7N651-F1
#
_entry.id   AF-A0A8J7N651-F1
#
_cell.length_a   1.000
_cell.length_b   1.000
_cell.length_c   1.000
_cell.angle_alpha   90.00
_cell.angle_beta   90.00
_cell.angle_gamma   90.00
#
_symmetry.space_group_name_H-M   'P 1'
#
loop_
_entity.id
_entity.type
_entity.pdbx_description
1 polymer ?
#
loop_
_entity_poly.entity_id
_entity_poly.type
_entity_poly.pdbx_seq_one_letter_code
_entity_poly.pdbx_strand_id
1 'polypeptide(L)' 'MKRKKTNANLMWGGRFAAGPDALMEAINASIRFDRRLYAQDIAGSKAHAAMLAKRGIIGKKDNA' A
#
# COMPACT_ATOMS: atom_id res chain seq x y z
N MET A 1 -3.92 30.90 8.14
CA MET A 1 -4.76 29.70 8.38
C MET A 1 -3.82 28.50 8.53
N LYS A 2 -3.55 28.04 9.77
CA LYS A 2 -2.58 26.96 10.03
C LYS A 2 -3.26 25.60 9.84
N ARG A 3 -2.79 24.80 8.87
CA ARG A 3 -3.29 23.44 8.61
C ARG A 3 -2.84 22.52 9.75
N LYS A 4 -3.74 22.10 10.64
CA LYS A 4 -3.45 21.06 11.65
C LYS A 4 -3.12 19.76 10.91
N LYS A 5 -1.93 19.20 11.14
CA LYS A 5 -1.59 17.84 10.69
C LYS A 5 -2.49 16.87 11.46
N THR A 6 -3.40 16.20 10.77
CA THR A 6 -4.15 15.07 11.33
C THR A 6 -3.21 13.87 11.33
N ASN A 7 -2.91 13.32 12.50
CA ASN A 7 -2.16 12.08 12.67
C ASN A 7 -2.98 10.86 12.21
N ALA A 8 -3.93 10.98 11.30
CA ALA A 8 -4.74 9.85 10.84
C ALA A 8 -3.83 8.79 10.19
N ASN A 9 -4.13 7.51 10.39
CA ASN A 9 -3.34 6.43 9.81
C ASN A 9 -3.37 6.53 8.27
N LEU A 10 -2.26 7.01 7.68
CA LEU A 10 -2.13 7.24 6.25
C LEU A 10 -1.82 5.97 5.48
N MET A 11 -1.29 4.93 6.13
CA MET A 11 -0.86 3.70 5.45
C MET A 11 -2.06 2.88 4.96
N TRP A 12 -3.08 2.71 5.79
CA TRP A 12 -4.32 2.01 5.44
C TRP A 12 -5.48 2.91 5.87
N GLY A 13 -6.14 3.57 4.93
CA GLY A 13 -7.19 4.57 5.21
C GLY A 13 -8.11 4.13 6.36
N GLY A 14 -7.88 4.74 7.53
CA GLY A 14 -8.48 4.31 8.78
C GLY A 14 -9.77 5.06 9.09
N ARG A 15 -10.71 4.40 9.78
CA ARG A 15 -11.94 5.03 10.28
C ARG A 15 -11.72 5.91 11.52
N PHE A 16 -10.49 5.97 12.02
CA PHE A 16 -10.15 6.71 13.25
C PHE A 16 -9.63 8.10 12.91
N ALA A 17 -10.07 9.09 13.68
CA ALA A 17 -9.64 10.48 13.53
C ALA A 17 -8.14 10.68 13.89
N ALA A 18 -7.56 9.75 14.64
CA ALA A 18 -6.15 9.69 15.00
C ALA A 18 -5.55 8.35 14.58
N GLY A 19 -4.23 8.34 14.44
CA GLY A 19 -3.44 7.19 14.03
C GLY A 19 -3.29 6.19 15.18
N PRO A 20 -2.88 4.96 14.84
CA PRO A 20 -2.57 3.95 15.85
C PRO A 20 -1.48 4.44 16.80
N ASP A 21 -1.51 3.92 18.01
CA ASP A 21 -0.42 4.09 18.98
C ASP A 21 0.89 3.53 18.39
N ALA A 22 2.02 4.15 18.71
CA ALA A 22 3.34 3.73 18.20
C ALA A 22 3.68 2.27 18.53
N LEU A 23 3.23 1.76 19.69
CA LEU A 23 3.38 0.35 20.03
C LEU A 23 2.57 -0.55 19.09
N MET A 24 1.35 -0.12 18.74
CA MET A 24 0.49 -0.86 17.82
C MET A 24 1.06 -0.86 16.39
N GLU A 25 1.66 0.25 15.94
CA GLU A 25 2.37 0.28 14.65
C GLU A 25 3.56 -0.69 14.64
N ALA A 26 4.37 -0.69 15.71
CA ALA A 26 5.55 -1.54 15.81
C ALA A 26 5.20 -3.04 15.80
N ILE A 27 4.11 -3.44 16.47
CA ILE A 27 3.65 -4.84 16.50
C ILE A 27 3.11 -5.27 15.13
N ASN A 28 2.43 -4.39 14.40
CA ASN A 28 1.85 -4.73 13.08
C ASN A 28 2.88 -4.73 11.93
N ALA A 29 4.08 -4.20 12.13
CA ALA A 29 5.10 -4.11 11.08
C ALA A 29 5.70 -5.50 10.77
N SER A 30 5.34 -6.07 9.62
CA SER A 30 5.82 -7.39 9.17
C SER A 30 7.06 -7.34 8.26
N ILE A 31 7.53 -6.15 7.88
CA ILE A 31 8.58 -5.96 6.87
C ILE A 31 9.88 -6.73 7.12
N ARG A 32 10.26 -6.93 8.40
CA ARG A 32 11.47 -7.68 8.77
C ARG A 32 11.44 -9.12 8.25
N PHE A 33 10.25 -9.70 8.18
CA PHE A 33 10.01 -11.06 7.69
C PHE A 33 9.62 -11.06 6.20
N ASP A 34 8.65 -10.22 5.81
CA ASP A 34 8.03 -10.26 4.49
C ASP A 34 8.93 -9.77 3.35
N ARG A 35 9.98 -8.98 3.65
CA ARG A 35 10.91 -8.48 2.61
C ARG A 35 11.49 -9.57 1.71
N ARG A 36 11.57 -10.83 2.18
CA ARG A 36 12.02 -11.97 1.38
C ARG A 36 11.09 -12.32 0.20
N LEU A 37 9.85 -11.83 0.23
CA LEU A 37 8.82 -12.06 -0.78
C LEU A 37 8.81 -10.98 -1.88
N TYR A 38 9.78 -10.06 -1.89
CA TYR A 38 9.81 -8.93 -2.84
C TYR A 38 9.75 -9.39 -4.30
N ALA A 39 10.39 -10.52 -4.63
CA ALA A 39 10.42 -11.04 -6.00
C ALA A 39 9.03 -11.50 -6.45
N GLN A 40 8.29 -12.15 -5.55
CA GLN A 40 6.92 -12.60 -5.78
C GLN A 40 5.96 -11.41 -5.90
N ASP A 41 6.14 -10.38 -5.07
CA ASP A 41 5.33 -9.16 -5.13
C ASP A 41 5.49 -8.42 -6.48
N ILE A 42 6.72 -8.31 -6.98
CA ILE A 42 6.99 -7.74 -8.31
C ILE A 42 6.37 -8.59 -9.42
N ALA A 43 6.54 -9.91 -9.37
CA ALA A 43 5.99 -10.81 -10.37
C ALA A 43 4.45 -10.77 -10.40
N GLY A 44 3.82 -10.79 -9.22
CA GLY A 44 2.37 -10.68 -9.07
C GLY A 44 1.84 -9.33 -9.56
N SER A 45 2.53 -8.24 -9.23
CA SER A 45 2.15 -6.89 -9.66
C SER A 45 2.19 -6.75 -11.19
N LYS A 46 3.22 -7.28 -11.87
CA LYS A 46 3.29 -7.29 -13.34
C LYS A 46 2.17 -8.13 -13.97
N ALA A 47 1.91 -9.32 -13.44
CA ALA A 47 0.82 -10.17 -13.92
C ALA A 47 -0.55 -9.50 -13.74
N HIS A 48 -0.76 -8.82 -12.61
CA HIS A 48 -1.98 -8.08 -12.33
C HIS A 48 -2.13 -6.89 -13.29
N ALA A 49 -1.09 -6.06 -13.48
CA ALA A 49 -1.12 -4.96 -14.43
C ALA A 49 -1.45 -5.42 -15.86
N ALA A 50 -0.84 -6.52 -16.31
CA ALA A 50 -1.14 -7.12 -17.61
C ALA A 50 -2.62 -7.56 -17.73
N MET A 51 -3.16 -8.16 -16.67
CA MET A 51 -4.57 -8.53 -16.59
C MET A 51 -5.49 -7.29 -16.66
N LEU A 52 -5.18 -6.24 -15.90
CA LEU A 52 -5.95 -4.99 -15.89
C LEU A 52 -5.95 -4.32 -17.27
N ALA A 53 -4.81 -4.29 -17.94
CA ALA A 53 -4.68 -3.76 -19.29
C ALA A 53 -5.51 -4.59 -20.29
N LYS A 54 -5.49 -5.91 -20.18
CA LYS A 54 -6.33 -6.81 -21.00
C LYS A 54 -7.83 -6.58 -20.78
N ARG A 55 -8.24 -6.21 -19.56
CA ARG A 55 -9.63 -5.85 -19.23
C ARG A 55 -10.00 -4.42 -19.61
N GLY A 56 -9.04 -3.62 -20.08
CA GLY A 56 -9.26 -2.21 -20.42
C GLY A 56 -9.46 -1.30 -19.21
N ILE A 57 -9.09 -1.75 -18.01
CA ILE A 57 -9.18 -0.94 -16.78
C ILE A 57 -8.05 0.10 -16.74
N ILE A 58 -6.86 -0.28 -17.21
CA ILE A 58 -5.73 0.63 -17.42
C ILE A 58 -5.34 0.66 -18.89
N GLY A 59 -4.70 1.76 -19.32
CA GLY A 59 -4.20 1.88 -20.68
C GLY A 59 -2.96 1.02 -20.93
N LYS A 60 -2.69 0.69 -22.20
CA LYS A 60 -1.46 -0.04 -22.57
C LYS A 60 -0.17 0.68 -22.16
N LYS A 61 -0.21 2.02 -22.11
CA LYS A 61 0.91 2.86 -21.69
C LYS A 61 1.21 2.75 -20.19
N ASP A 62 0.23 2.33 -19.40
CA ASP A 62 0.34 2.18 -17.94
C ASP A 62 0.67 0.74 -17.54
N ASN A 63 0.74 -0.19 -18.50
CA ASN A 63 1.16 -1.56 -18.27
C ASN A 63 2.70 -1.64 -18.22
N ALA A 64 3.25 -2.21 -17.14
CA ALA A 64 4.67 -2.25 -16.81
C ALA A 64 5.46 -3.36 -17.53
#